data_AF-A0A645HSX6-F1
#
_entry.id   AF-A0A645HSX6-F1
#
_cell.length_a   1.000
_cell.length_b   1.000
_cell.length_c   1.000
_cell.angle_alpha   90.00
_cell.angle_beta   90.00
_cell.angle_gamma   90.00
#
_symmetry.space_group_name_H-M   'P 1'
#
loop_
_entity.id
_entity.type
_entity.pdbx_description
1 polymer ?
#
loop_
_entity_poly.entity_id
_entity_poly.type
_entity_poly.pdbx_seq_one_letter_code
_entity_poly.pdbx_strand_id
1 'polypeptide(L)'
;MALRKIGLPKIFAVQIMLTYRYITVFMEEVNTTLTAHSLRANNKGVSYKSYGYLVGNILLRTIDRSQKIYEAMCLRGFHGDYVTGKNPKINKTDIIYLAIWSSLFIFNRYYNLSQIIGNLIIGEF
;
A
#
# COMPACT_ATOMS: atom_id res chain seq x y z
N MET A 1 5.45 11.31 2.59
CA MET A 1 4.86 12.60 3.04
C MET A 1 3.32 12.59 3.09
N ALA A 2 2.60 11.81 2.27
CA ALA A 2 1.13 11.77 2.30
C ALA A 2 0.56 11.13 3.58
N LEU A 3 1.10 10.01 4.05
CA LEU A 3 0.62 9.33 5.26
C LEU A 3 0.76 10.18 6.54
N ARG A 4 1.75 11.06 6.57
CA ARG A 4 1.99 11.98 7.70
C ARG A 4 0.95 13.11 7.78
N LYS A 5 0.24 13.40 6.69
CA LYS A 5 -0.86 14.39 6.66
C LYS A 5 -2.19 13.83 7.16
N ILE A 6 -2.31 12.51 7.31
CA ILE A 6 -3.54 11.82 7.75
C ILE A 6 -3.58 11.65 9.28
N GLY A 7 -2.58 12.18 10.02
CA GLY A 7 -2.54 12.09 11.49
C GLY A 7 -2.03 10.76 12.04
N LEU A 8 -1.50 9.86 11.18
CA LEU A 8 -0.87 8.63 11.66
C LEU A 8 0.40 8.91 12.48
N PRO A 9 0.61 8.22 13.62
CA PRO A 9 1.87 8.27 14.36
C PRO A 9 3.05 7.88 13.46
N LYS A 10 4.19 8.55 13.66
CA LYS A 10 5.39 8.42 12.82
C LYS A 10 5.82 6.97 12.63
N ILE A 11 5.72 6.15 13.67
CA ILE A 11 6.11 4.74 13.68
C ILE A 11 5.35 3.91 12.62
N PHE A 12 4.04 4.16 12.45
CA PHE A 12 3.22 3.44 11.49
C PHE A 12 3.53 3.85 10.05
N ALA A 13 3.84 5.13 9.84
CA ALA A 13 4.23 5.61 8.51
C ALA A 13 5.55 4.98 8.06
N VAL A 14 6.52 4.84 8.96
CA VAL A 14 7.78 4.15 8.67
C VAL A 14 7.52 2.67 8.39
N GLN A 15 6.74 1.98 9.24
CA GLN A 15 6.41 0.57 9.03
C GLN A 15 5.77 0.33 7.65
N ILE A 16 4.73 1.08 7.29
CA ILE A 16 4.05 0.93 6.00
C ILE A 16 4.99 1.20 4.83
N MET A 17 5.85 2.21 4.93
CA MET A 17 6.82 2.53 3.87
C MET A 17 7.85 1.43 3.68
N LEU A 18 8.37 0.86 4.77
CA LEU A 18 9.31 -0.26 4.71
C LEU A 18 8.61 -1.50 4.14
N THR A 19 7.41 -1.83 4.62
CA THR A 19 6.61 -2.95 4.08
C THR A 19 6.42 -2.80 2.57
N TYR A 20 6.02 -1.62 2.08
CA TYR A 20 5.87 -1.37 0.65
C TYR A 20 7.19 -1.54 -0.13
N ARG A 21 8.32 -1.08 0.42
CA ARG A 21 9.63 -1.24 -0.23
C ARG A 21 10.10 -2.69 -0.27
N TYR A 22 9.81 -3.46 0.78
CA TYR A 22 10.35 -4.81 0.95
C TYR A 22 9.40 -5.93 0.50
N ILE A 23 8.12 -5.65 0.26
CA ILE A 23 7.17 -6.66 -0.24
C ILE A 23 7.55 -7.18 -1.63
N THR A 24 8.07 -6.32 -2.51
CA THR A 24 8.52 -6.71 -3.86
C THR A 24 9.68 -7.68 -3.78
N VAL A 25 10.64 -7.38 -2.90
CA VAL A 25 11.81 -8.19 -2.62
C VAL A 25 11.44 -9.53 -1.98
N PHE A 26 10.46 -9.53 -1.07
CA PHE A 26 9.93 -10.75 -0.47
C PHE A 26 9.27 -11.65 -1.51
N MET A 27 8.45 -11.08 -2.41
CA MET A 27 7.80 -11.84 -3.48
C MET A 27 8.80 -12.51 -4.42
N GLU A 28 9.91 -11.85 -4.73
CA GLU A 28 10.98 -12.44 -5.54
C GLU A 28 11.64 -13.64 -4.86
N GLU A 29 11.89 -13.54 -3.54
CA GLU A 29 12.44 -14.63 -2.74
C GLU A 29 11.48 -15.82 -2.63
N VAL A 30 10.18 -15.55 -2.45
CA VAL A 30 9.13 -16.57 -2.43
C VAL A 30 9.05 -17.28 -3.77
N ASN A 31 8.98 -16.54 -4.88
CA ASN A 31 8.94 -17.13 -6.22
C ASN A 31 10.15 -18.01 -6.49
N THR A 32 11.35 -17.54 -6.17
CA THR A 32 12.59 -18.32 -6.31
C THR A 32 12.54 -19.62 -5.52
N THR A 33 12.04 -19.55 -4.27
CA THR A 33 11.91 -20.72 -3.39
C THR A 33 10.87 -21.72 -3.93
N LEU A 34 9.74 -21.24 -4.42
CA LEU A 34 8.69 -22.07 -5.01
C LEU A 34 9.15 -22.73 -6.32
N THR A 35 9.85 -22.00 -7.18
CA THR A 35 10.42 -22.54 -8.42
C THR A 35 11.48 -23.60 -8.13
N ALA A 36 12.38 -23.36 -7.17
CA ALA A 36 13.35 -24.38 -6.77
C ALA A 36 12.67 -25.64 -6.20
N HIS A 37 11.57 -25.45 -5.45
CA HIS A 37 10.79 -26.56 -4.93
C HIS A 37 10.06 -27.34 -6.04
N SER A 38 9.44 -26.67 -7.01
CA SER A 38 8.73 -27.34 -8.12
C SER A 38 9.67 -28.18 -8.98
N LEU A 39 10.89 -27.69 -9.21
CA LEU A 39 11.96 -28.42 -9.91
C LEU A 39 12.40 -29.67 -9.14
N ARG A 40 12.58 -29.57 -7.82
CA ARG A 40 13.00 -30.71 -6.97
C ARG A 40 11.88 -31.74 -6.77
N ALA A 41 10.63 -31.30 -6.75
CA ALA A 41 9.47 -32.17 -6.57
C ALA A 41 8.96 -32.78 -7.89
N ASN A 42 9.65 -32.56 -9.02
CA ASN A 42 9.29 -33.07 -10.34
C ASN A 42 7.82 -32.76 -10.70
N ASN A 43 7.41 -31.50 -10.50
CA ASN A 43 6.03 -31.02 -10.70
C ASN A 43 4.93 -31.71 -9.86
N LYS A 44 5.27 -32.54 -8.87
CA LYS A 44 4.31 -32.90 -7.83
C LYS A 44 4.09 -31.66 -6.98
N GLY A 45 2.85 -31.16 -6.95
CA GLY A 45 2.48 -29.96 -6.19
C GLY A 45 2.92 -30.02 -4.73
N VAL A 46 2.91 -28.87 -4.04
CA VAL A 46 3.31 -28.81 -2.63
C VAL A 46 2.32 -29.64 -1.81
N SER A 47 2.77 -30.80 -1.32
CA SER A 47 1.99 -31.61 -0.39
C SER A 47 1.67 -30.79 0.87
N TYR A 48 0.48 -30.97 1.43
CA TYR A 48 0.03 -30.27 2.65
C TYR A 48 1.05 -30.37 3.79
N LYS A 49 1.78 -31.50 3.88
CA LYS A 49 2.85 -31.73 4.87
C LYS A 49 4.12 -30.91 4.59
N SER A 50 4.47 -30.68 3.33
CA SER A 50 5.65 -29.91 2.93
C SER A 50 5.41 -28.40 2.95
N TYR A 51 4.16 -27.96 2.92
CA TYR A 51 3.79 -26.54 2.96
C TYR A 51 4.28 -25.87 4.25
N GLY A 52 4.07 -26.52 5.41
CA GLY A 52 4.52 -26.00 6.70
C GLY A 52 6.04 -25.83 6.77
N TYR A 53 6.81 -26.77 6.21
CA TYR A 53 8.27 -26.67 6.14
C TYR A 53 8.71 -25.50 5.25
N LEU A 54 8.08 -25.33 4.09
CA LEU A 54 8.41 -24.28 3.14
C LEU A 54 8.09 -22.89 3.73
N VAL A 55 6.92 -22.73 4.34
CA VAL A 55 6.53 -21.50 5.04
C VAL A 55 7.44 -21.22 6.22
N GLY A 56 7.76 -22.23 7.04
CA GLY A 56 8.67 -22.08 8.18
C GLY A 56 10.06 -21.63 7.77
N ASN A 57 10.62 -22.22 6.71
CA ASN A 57 11.92 -21.83 6.17
C ASN A 57 11.90 -20.39 5.60
N ILE A 58 10.83 -19.98 4.92
CA ILE A 58 10.67 -18.60 4.45
C ILE A 58 10.58 -17.63 5.63
N LEU A 59 9.83 -17.98 6.67
CA LEU A 59 9.66 -17.15 7.87
C LEU A 59 11.01 -16.91 8.57
N LEU A 60 11.78 -17.98 8.84
CA LEU A 60 13.08 -17.89 9.50
C LEU A 60 14.05 -17.00 8.69
N ARG A 61 14.13 -17.20 7.37
CA ARG A 61 14.97 -16.39 6.49
C ARG A 61 14.56 -14.92 6.48
N THR A 62 13.26 -14.65 6.49
CA THR A 62 12.73 -13.28 6.48
C THR A 62 13.04 -12.56 7.80
N ILE A 63 12.99 -13.26 8.93
CA ILE A 63 13.37 -12.72 10.25
C ILE A 63 14.86 -12.34 10.24
N ASP A 64 15.76 -13.26 9.87
CA ASP A 64 17.20 -12.97 9.79
C ASP A 64 17.51 -11.81 8.84
N ARG A 65 16.81 -11.76 7.70
CA ARG A 65 16.95 -10.69 6.72
C ARG A 65 16.49 -9.36 7.30
N SER A 66 15.36 -9.33 8.01
CA SER A 66 14.84 -8.11 8.63
C SER A 66 15.82 -7.52 9.64
N GLN A 67 16.50 -8.37 10.41
CA GLN A 67 17.49 -7.94 11.38
C GLN A 67 18.73 -7.34 10.71
N LYS A 68 19.28 -8.00 9.67
CA LYS A 68 20.39 -7.46 8.87
C LYS A 68 20.04 -6.12 8.20
N ILE A 69 18.81 -5.99 7.70
CA ILE A 69 18.32 -4.74 7.11
C ILE A 69 18.27 -3.64 8.16
N TYR A 70 17.74 -3.95 9.35
CA TYR A 70 17.66 -3.00 10.45
C TYR A 70 19.05 -2.54 10.91
N GLU A 71 19.99 -3.47 11.11
CA GLU A 71 21.38 -3.15 11.45
C GLU A 71 22.03 -2.25 10.39
N ALA A 72 21.85 -2.56 9.11
CA ALA A 72 22.34 -1.71 8.02
C ALA A 72 21.68 -0.33 7.97
N MET A 73 20.42 -0.21 8.40
CA MET A 73 19.75 1.09 8.56
C MET A 73 20.37 1.87 9.71
N CYS A 74 20.58 1.26 10.87
CA CYS A 74 21.23 1.88 12.02
C CYS A 74 22.62 2.41 11.66
N LEU A 75 23.42 1.62 10.93
CA LEU A 75 24.75 2.05 10.43
C LEU A 75 24.70 3.25 9.47
N ARG A 76 23.61 3.40 8.71
CA ARG A 76 23.37 4.57 7.84
C ARG A 76 22.80 5.78 8.58
N GLY A 77 22.72 5.72 9.92
CA GLY A 77 22.21 6.80 10.76
C GLY A 77 20.68 6.81 10.91
N PHE A 78 20.02 5.65 10.80
CA PHE A 78 18.59 5.54 11.08
C PHE A 78 18.30 5.69 12.58
N HIS A 79 17.66 6.79 12.96
CA HIS A 79 17.27 7.11 14.34
C HIS A 79 15.77 6.89 14.60
N GLY A 80 15.10 6.02 13.83
CA GLY A 80 13.66 5.78 13.93
C GLY A 80 12.78 6.72 13.09
N ASP A 81 13.34 7.80 12.55
CA ASP A 81 12.64 8.72 11.65
C ASP A 81 13.14 8.55 10.20
N TYR A 82 12.24 8.16 9.30
CA TYR A 82 12.54 8.00 7.88
C TYR A 82 12.38 9.36 7.16
N VAL A 83 13.48 10.04 6.88
CA VAL A 83 13.48 11.31 6.13
C VAL A 83 13.29 11.00 4.64
N THR A 84 12.04 10.89 4.19
CA THR A 84 11.72 10.75 2.77
C THR A 84 12.03 12.04 2.02
N GLY A 85 13.04 12.02 1.15
CA GLY A 85 13.51 13.15 0.33
C GLY A 85 12.60 13.58 -0.84
N LYS A 86 11.33 13.17 -0.86
CA LYS A 86 10.37 13.64 -1.87
C LYS A 86 9.18 14.31 -1.21
N ASN A 87 9.21 15.64 -1.21
CA ASN A 87 8.02 16.45 -1.06
C ASN A 87 7.19 16.29 -2.34
N PRO A 88 5.95 15.77 -2.27
CA PRO A 88 5.06 15.78 -3.42
C PRO A 88 4.83 17.24 -3.81
N LYS A 89 5.28 17.62 -5.00
CA LYS A 89 4.98 18.92 -5.58
C LYS A 89 3.55 18.86 -6.12
N ILE A 90 2.77 19.90 -5.87
CA ILE A 90 1.42 20.05 -6.45
C ILE A 90 1.58 20.03 -7.97
N ASN A 91 0.91 19.07 -8.62
CA ASN A 91 0.94 18.95 -10.06
C ASN A 91 -0.26 19.67 -10.67
N LYS A 92 -0.15 20.13 -11.92
CA LYS A 92 -1.25 20.81 -12.63
C LYS A 92 -2.50 19.92 -12.75
N THR A 93 -2.30 18.61 -12.79
CA THR A 93 -3.37 17.61 -12.73
C THR A 93 -4.19 17.73 -11.45
N ASP A 94 -3.56 17.98 -10.30
CA ASP A 94 -4.24 18.07 -9.00
C ASP A 94 -5.18 19.29 -8.95
N ILE A 95 -4.75 20.40 -9.58
CA ILE A 95 -5.55 21.63 -9.70
C ILE A 95 -6.74 21.42 -10.63
N ILE A 96 -6.54 20.75 -11.78
CA ILE A 96 -7.63 20.45 -12.73
C ILE A 96 -8.65 19.52 -12.06
N TYR A 97 -8.20 18.48 -11.35
CA TYR A 97 -9.10 17.59 -10.61
C TYR A 97 -9.91 18.36 -9.55
N LEU A 98 -9.26 19.23 -8.77
CA LEU A 98 -9.96 20.07 -7.79
C LEU A 98 -11.00 20.99 -8.45
N ALA A 99 -10.66 21.61 -9.58
CA ALA A 99 -11.56 22.50 -10.31
C ALA A 99 -12.76 21.76 -10.91
N ILE A 100 -12.56 20.56 -11.46
CA ILE A 100 -13.66 19.74 -12.00
C ILE A 100 -14.60 19.32 -10.89
N TRP A 101 -14.07 18.80 -9.77
CA TRP A 101 -14.90 18.35 -8.66
C TRP A 101 -15.63 19.50 -7.97
N SER A 102 -14.96 20.64 -7.73
CA SER A 102 -15.63 21.81 -7.16
C SER A 102 -16.73 22.33 -8.07
N SER A 103 -16.49 22.38 -9.39
CA SER A 103 -17.50 22.76 -10.38
C SER A 103 -18.69 21.79 -10.38
N LEU A 104 -18.45 20.47 -10.34
CA LEU A 104 -19.53 19.47 -10.25
C LEU A 104 -20.34 19.59 -8.95
N PHE A 105 -19.70 19.82 -7.81
CA PHE A 105 -20.40 20.04 -6.53
C PHE A 105 -21.22 21.32 -6.54
N ILE A 106 -20.67 22.40 -7.12
CA ILE A 106 -21.36 23.68 -7.27
C ILE A 106 -22.54 23.53 -8.23
N PHE A 107 -22.35 22.87 -9.37
CA PHE A 107 -23.41 22.54 -10.33
C PHE A 107 -24.50 21.74 -9.60
N ASN A 108 -24.18 20.62 -8.96
CA ASN A 108 -25.15 19.84 -8.20
C ASN A 108 -25.84 20.61 -7.05
N ARG A 109 -25.22 21.67 -6.53
CA ARG A 109 -25.84 22.56 -5.53
C ARG A 109 -26.73 23.64 -6.16
N TYR A 110 -26.39 24.15 -7.34
CA TYR A 110 -27.22 25.11 -8.08
C TYR A 110 -28.44 24.43 -8.72
N TYR A 111 -28.25 23.23 -9.26
CA TYR A 111 -29.34 22.34 -9.66
C TYR A 111 -29.79 21.61 -8.40
N ASN A 112 -30.65 22.22 -7.59
CA ASN A 112 -31.32 21.59 -6.45
C ASN A 112 -31.98 20.27 -6.89
N LEU A 113 -31.21 19.16 -6.91
CA LEU A 113 -31.71 17.82 -7.20
C LEU A 113 -32.86 17.51 -6.24
N SER A 114 -32.79 18.03 -5.01
CA SER A 114 -33.85 17.92 -4.01
C SER A 114 -35.17 18.59 -4.40
N GLN A 115 -35.16 19.73 -5.11
CA GLN A 115 -36.41 20.38 -5.58
C GLN A 115 -36.95 19.73 -6.85
N ILE A 116 -36.09 19.30 -7.78
CA ILE A 116 -36.55 18.65 -9.01
C ILE A 116 -37.07 17.23 -8.73
N ILE A 117 -36.37 16.45 -7.88
CA ILE A 117 -36.84 15.13 -7.44
C ILE A 117 -38.05 15.27 -6.51
N GLY A 118 -38.09 16.29 -5.65
CA GLY A 118 -39.26 16.60 -4.83
C GLY A 118 -40.49 16.94 -5.67
N ASN A 119 -40.34 17.76 -6.70
CA ASN A 119 -41.46 18.13 -7.59
C ASN A 119 -41.87 17.00 -8.55
N LEU A 120 -40.97 16.03 -8.83
CA LEU A 120 -41.28 14.82 -9.61
C LEU A 120 -41.98 13.74 -8.77
N ILE A 121 -41.70 13.67 -7.47
CA ILE A 121 -42.34 12.70 -6.54
C ILE A 121 -43.65 13.24 -5.96
N ILE A 122 -43.78 14.57 -5.79
CA ILE A 122 -44.97 15.23 -5.22
C ILE A 122 -45.95 15.69 -6.32
N GLY A 123 -45.54 15.68 -7.59
CA GLY A 123 -46.36 16.07 -8.74
C GLY A 123 -47.25 14.95 -9.31
N GLU A 124 -48.07 14.34 -8.47
CA GLU A 124 -49.36 13.72 -8.86
C GLU A 124 -50.32 13.85 -7.68
N PHE A 125 -50.96 15.02 -7.58
CA PHE A 125 -52.37 15.24 -7.26
C PHE A 125 -52.80 16.59 -7.87
#